data_AF-A0A6N3EUE0-F1
#
_entry.id   AF-A0A6N3EUE0-F1
#
_cell.length_a   1.000
_cell.length_b   1.000
_cell.length_c   1.000
_cell.angle_alpha   90.00
_cell.angle_beta   90.00
_cell.angle_gamma   90.00
#
_symmetry.space_group_name_H-M   'P 1'
#
loop_
_entity.id
_entity.type
_entity.pdbx_description
1 polymer ?
#
loop_
_entity_poly.entity_id
_entity_poly.type
_entity_poly.pdbx_seq_one_letter_code
_entity_poly.pdbx_strand_id
1 'polypeptide(L)'
;MQQEDDLRGLAKTMDFMRALSILFVVINIYWFCYGQIREWGINIGVVDRILLNFDRTAGLFRNILWTKLFAVVFLALSCLGTKGVKEEKITWRKITASLATGGVLFFFNWWLLDLPLTAAANAAFYILTLSAGYICLLMGGVWMSRLLKNNLMDDPFNNENESFQQETRLIENEYSINLPTKFYYNKQWNNGFANVVNPQRACICMGSPGSGKSYCVVNQFIKQQIEKGYTQYIYDYKFPDLSEIAYNHLLNHQKGYKKIPTFYVINFDDPRRSHRCNPIHPDFMTDISDAYESAYTIMLNLNRSWVQKQGDFFVESPIILFAAVIWFLRIYDNGRYCTFPHAIEFLNKRYEDIFPILTSYPELENYLSPFMDAWLGGAQDQLQVRP
;
A
#
# COMPACT_ATOMS: atom_id res chain seq x y z
N MET A 1 20.00 3.90 -22.94
CA MET A 1 20.86 4.22 -24.10
C MET A 1 20.14 4.03 -25.43
N GLN A 2 19.88 2.79 -25.91
CA GLN A 2 19.27 2.59 -27.24
C GLN A 2 17.91 3.32 -27.43
N GLN A 3 17.05 3.27 -26.41
CA GLN A 3 15.76 3.98 -26.42
C GLN A 3 15.90 5.52 -26.37
N GLU A 4 16.97 6.05 -25.79
CA GLU A 4 17.24 7.50 -25.76
C GLU A 4 17.85 7.99 -27.07
N ASP A 5 18.70 7.18 -27.71
CA ASP A 5 19.28 7.46 -29.02
C ASP A 5 18.21 7.42 -30.12
N ASP A 6 17.26 6.49 -30.07
CA ASP A 6 16.11 6.44 -30.98
C ASP A 6 15.22 7.67 -30.82
N LEU A 7 14.99 8.11 -29.58
CA LEU A 7 14.21 9.32 -29.29
C LEU A 7 14.91 10.60 -29.76
N ARG A 8 16.24 10.69 -29.61
CA ARG A 8 17.05 11.79 -30.14
C ARG A 8 17.08 11.79 -31.66
N GLY A 9 17.15 10.62 -32.29
CA GLY A 9 17.03 10.45 -33.74
C GLY A 9 15.69 10.96 -34.26
N LEU A 10 14.59 10.58 -33.60
CA LEU A 10 13.25 11.03 -33.97
C LEU A 10 13.10 12.55 -33.81
N ALA A 11 13.58 13.14 -32.71
CA ALA A 11 13.57 14.59 -32.53
C ALA A 11 14.33 15.34 -33.64
N LYS A 12 15.51 14.86 -34.03
CA LYS A 12 16.29 15.43 -35.14
C LYS A 12 15.54 15.35 -36.48
N THR A 13 14.89 14.21 -36.77
CA THR A 13 14.09 14.09 -38.01
C THR A 13 12.94 15.08 -38.05
N MET A 14 12.34 15.40 -36.90
CA MET A 14 11.25 16.36 -36.84
C MET A 14 11.69 17.80 -37.03
N ASP A 15 12.82 18.19 -36.43
CA ASP A 15 13.37 19.52 -36.64
C ASP A 15 13.82 19.71 -38.10
N PHE A 16 14.30 18.64 -38.73
CA PHE A 16 14.56 18.62 -40.18
C PHE A 16 13.27 18.83 -41.00
N MET A 17 12.18 18.13 -40.69
CA MET A 17 10.88 18.36 -41.37
C MET A 17 10.37 19.79 -41.17
N ARG A 18 10.57 20.38 -39.98
CA ARG A 18 10.20 21.77 -39.71
C ARG A 18 11.05 22.75 -40.53
N ALA A 19 12.36 22.52 -40.61
CA ALA A 19 13.26 23.33 -41.43
C ALA A 19 12.86 23.28 -42.92
N LEU A 20 12.50 22.09 -43.42
CA LEU A 20 12.02 21.92 -44.79
C LEU A 20 10.68 22.64 -45.04
N SER A 21 9.77 22.60 -44.07
CA SER A 21 8.52 23.36 -44.11
C SER A 21 8.76 24.87 -44.20
N ILE A 22 9.65 25.43 -43.37
CA ILE A 22 10.04 26.85 -43.41
C ILE A 22 10.70 27.20 -44.74
N LEU A 23 11.55 26.32 -45.27
CA LEU A 23 12.18 26.51 -46.57
C LEU A 23 11.13 26.68 -47.68
N PHE A 24 10.08 25.86 -47.72
CA PHE A 24 8.99 26.01 -48.69
C PHE A 24 8.23 27.34 -48.54
N VAL A 25 8.07 27.86 -47.32
CA VAL A 25 7.48 29.19 -47.09
C VAL A 25 8.38 30.29 -47.64
N VAL A 26 9.69 30.22 -47.40
CA VAL A 26 10.67 31.20 -47.91
C VAL A 26 10.72 31.16 -49.44
N ILE A 27 10.73 29.97 -50.04
CA ILE A 27 10.70 29.80 -51.49
C ILE A 27 9.40 30.37 -52.07
N ASN A 28 8.25 30.15 -51.41
CA ASN A 28 6.98 30.73 -51.85
C ASN A 28 7.04 32.27 -51.86
N ILE A 29 7.58 32.89 -50.80
CA ILE A 29 7.79 34.35 -50.76
C ILE A 29 8.73 34.78 -51.89
N TYR A 30 9.84 34.07 -52.09
CA TYR A 30 10.85 34.40 -53.09
C TYR A 30 10.28 34.38 -54.52
N TRP A 31 9.50 33.35 -54.85
CA TRP A 31 8.94 33.17 -56.18
C TRP A 31 7.79 34.13 -56.49
N PHE A 32 6.82 34.26 -55.58
CA PHE A 32 5.61 35.04 -55.85
C PHE A 32 5.79 36.55 -55.58
N CYS A 33 6.80 36.96 -54.81
CA CYS A 33 7.18 38.36 -54.61
C CYS A 33 8.47 38.74 -55.37
N TYR A 34 8.87 37.97 -56.39
CA TYR A 34 10.15 38.12 -57.09
C TYR A 34 10.39 39.54 -57.63
N GLY A 35 9.35 40.20 -58.16
CA GLY A 35 9.43 41.57 -58.66
C GLY A 35 9.92 42.56 -57.59
N GLN A 36 9.38 42.47 -56.38
CA GLN A 36 9.77 43.33 -55.26
C GLN A 36 11.14 42.94 -54.68
N ILE A 37 11.44 41.64 -54.63
CA ILE A 37 12.72 41.12 -54.12
C ILE A 37 13.89 41.59 -54.98
N ARG A 38 13.67 41.68 -56.30
CA ARG A 38 14.62 42.25 -57.25
C ARG A 38 14.84 43.74 -57.03
N GLU A 39 13.79 44.50 -56.71
CA GLU A 39 13.90 45.93 -56.36
C GLU A 39 14.64 46.15 -55.03
N TRP A 40 14.53 45.23 -54.07
CA TRP A 40 15.29 45.26 -52.83
C TRP A 40 16.76 44.87 -52.98
N GLY A 41 17.23 44.57 -54.21
CA GLY A 41 18.63 44.23 -54.48
C GLY A 41 19.03 42.81 -54.09
N ILE A 42 18.07 41.96 -53.70
CA ILE A 42 18.30 40.57 -53.31
C ILE A 42 18.22 39.70 -54.58
N ASN A 43 19.27 39.71 -55.39
CA ASN A 43 19.37 38.86 -56.58
C ASN A 43 20.42 37.77 -56.36
N ILE A 44 19.95 36.54 -56.12
CA ILE A 44 20.80 35.36 -55.98
C ILE A 44 20.65 34.53 -57.26
N GLY A 45 21.41 34.86 -58.30
CA GLY A 45 21.27 34.21 -59.62
C GLY A 45 21.41 32.67 -59.62
N VAL A 46 22.04 32.10 -58.59
CA VAL A 46 22.10 30.64 -58.37
C VAL A 46 20.74 30.08 -57.96
N VAL A 47 20.01 30.77 -57.07
CA VAL A 47 18.68 30.38 -56.57
C VAL A 47 17.66 30.44 -57.72
N ASP A 48 17.72 31.48 -58.54
CA ASP A 48 16.85 31.62 -59.71
C ASP A 48 16.98 30.43 -60.67
N ARG A 49 18.22 30.01 -60.95
CA ARG A 49 18.50 28.88 -61.82
C ARG A 49 17.99 27.56 -61.23
N ILE A 50 18.14 27.37 -59.92
CA ILE A 50 17.67 26.18 -59.21
C ILE A 50 16.14 26.12 -59.24
N LEU A 51 15.46 27.21 -58.87
CA LEU A 51 14.00 27.24 -58.81
C LEU A 51 13.36 27.09 -60.20
N LEU A 52 13.94 27.70 -61.24
CA LEU A 52 13.47 27.53 -62.63
C LEU A 52 13.63 26.09 -63.13
N ASN A 53 14.75 25.44 -62.85
CA ASN A 53 14.96 24.03 -63.22
C ASN A 53 14.06 23.09 -62.41
N PHE A 54 13.82 23.41 -61.14
CA PHE A 54 12.92 22.67 -60.27
C PHE A 54 11.47 22.80 -60.75
N ASP A 55 11.01 24.00 -61.13
CA ASP A 55 9.66 24.21 -61.67
C ASP A 55 9.44 23.48 -63.00
N ARG A 56 10.44 23.51 -63.89
CA ARG A 56 10.39 22.80 -65.18
C ARG A 56 10.16 21.29 -65.01
N THR A 57 10.65 20.72 -63.91
CA THR A 57 10.59 19.28 -63.65
C THR A 57 9.41 18.89 -62.76
N ALA A 58 9.12 19.67 -61.70
CA ALA A 58 8.14 19.33 -60.67
C ALA A 58 6.81 20.11 -60.78
N GLY A 59 6.76 21.22 -61.53
CA GLY A 59 5.57 22.06 -61.68
C GLY A 59 5.06 22.70 -60.38
N LEU A 60 5.90 22.74 -59.34
CA LEU A 60 5.55 23.13 -57.98
C LEU A 60 5.07 24.60 -57.89
N PHE A 61 5.60 25.47 -58.76
CA PHE A 61 5.31 26.91 -58.73
C PHE A 61 4.23 27.35 -59.71
N ARG A 62 3.63 26.42 -60.45
CA ARG A 62 2.50 26.69 -61.36
C ARG A 62 1.27 27.24 -60.65
N ASN A 63 1.09 26.92 -59.37
CA ASN A 63 0.02 27.45 -58.53
C ASN A 63 0.55 27.75 -57.13
N ILE A 64 0.19 28.91 -56.60
CA ILE A 64 0.55 29.36 -55.24
C ILE A 64 0.12 28.37 -54.15
N LEU A 65 -0.92 27.58 -54.42
CA LEU A 65 -1.45 26.58 -53.49
C LEU A 65 -0.53 25.37 -53.32
N TRP A 66 0.20 24.95 -54.38
CA TRP A 66 1.03 23.73 -54.31
C TRP A 66 2.19 23.91 -53.33
N THR A 67 2.98 24.95 -53.48
CA THR A 67 4.08 25.29 -52.54
C THR A 67 3.61 25.40 -51.09
N LYS A 68 2.44 26.00 -50.86
CA LYS A 68 1.80 26.09 -49.54
C LYS A 68 1.38 24.74 -48.99
N LEU A 69 0.80 23.88 -49.82
CA LEU A 69 0.40 22.53 -49.43
C LEU A 69 1.62 21.70 -49.00
N PHE A 70 2.72 21.77 -49.74
CA PHE A 70 3.98 21.11 -49.35
C PHE A 70 4.53 21.66 -48.02
N ALA A 71 4.49 22.98 -47.81
CA ALA A 71 4.89 23.57 -46.53
C ALA A 71 4.04 23.03 -45.35
N VAL A 72 2.73 22.88 -45.53
CA VAL A 72 1.82 22.34 -44.50
C VAL A 72 1.99 20.83 -44.30
N VAL A 73 2.26 20.05 -45.33
CA VAL A 73 2.55 18.61 -45.20
C VAL A 73 3.78 18.39 -44.33
N PHE A 74 4.88 19.08 -44.59
CA PHE A 74 6.08 18.99 -43.76
C PHE A 74 5.87 19.55 -42.36
N LEU A 75 5.04 20.60 -42.21
CA LEU A 75 4.64 21.11 -40.91
C LEU A 75 3.87 20.06 -40.09
N ALA A 76 2.89 19.39 -40.71
CA ALA A 76 2.09 18.34 -40.07
C ALA A 76 2.96 17.17 -39.61
N LEU A 77 3.86 16.70 -40.49
CA LEU A 77 4.86 15.67 -40.15
C LEU A 77 5.76 16.11 -38.98
N SER A 78 6.18 17.38 -38.96
CA SER A 78 6.96 17.96 -37.86
C SER A 78 6.19 18.14 -36.55
N CYS A 79 4.86 18.05 -36.56
CA CYS A 79 4.05 18.15 -35.35
C CYS A 79 3.81 16.77 -34.71
N LEU A 80 3.70 15.71 -35.52
CA LEU A 80 3.32 14.36 -35.09
C LEU A 80 4.24 13.71 -34.05
N GLY A 81 5.53 14.05 -33.99
CA GLY A 81 6.45 13.47 -33.00
C GLY A 81 6.77 14.36 -31.79
N THR A 82 6.16 15.55 -31.65
CA THR A 82 6.58 16.53 -30.63
C THR A 82 6.13 16.03 -29.27
N LYS A 83 7.07 15.79 -28.35
CA LYS A 83 6.76 15.52 -26.94
C LYS A 83 6.53 16.86 -26.25
N GLY A 84 5.28 17.13 -25.86
CA GLY A 84 4.95 18.32 -25.09
C GLY A 84 5.32 18.16 -23.62
N VAL A 85 5.91 19.20 -23.03
CA VAL A 85 5.99 19.35 -21.58
C VAL A 85 4.58 19.58 -21.05
N LYS A 86 4.25 18.96 -19.90
CA LYS A 86 2.95 19.09 -19.22
C LYS A 86 2.71 20.57 -18.87
N GLU A 87 1.85 21.22 -19.66
CA GLU A 87 1.22 22.49 -19.28
C GLU A 87 -0.29 22.33 -19.41
N GLU A 88 -0.98 22.65 -18.31
CA GLU A 88 -2.44 22.62 -18.19
C GLU A 88 -3.10 23.78 -18.96
N LYS A 89 -4.34 23.54 -19.42
CA LYS A 89 -5.30 24.49 -20.06
C LYS A 89 -5.27 24.66 -21.59
N ILE A 90 -4.94 23.61 -22.34
CA ILE A 90 -5.23 23.54 -23.79
C ILE A 90 -6.62 22.91 -23.99
N THR A 91 -7.58 23.68 -24.50
CA THR A 91 -8.94 23.21 -24.84
C THR A 91 -9.10 23.02 -26.36
N TRP A 92 -9.92 22.07 -26.80
CA TRP A 92 -10.25 21.86 -28.23
C TRP A 92 -10.69 23.13 -28.96
N ARG A 93 -11.37 24.06 -28.28
CA ARG A 93 -11.76 25.37 -28.83
C ARG A 93 -10.57 26.25 -29.25
N LYS A 94 -9.48 26.25 -28.47
CA LYS A 94 -8.26 27.02 -28.79
C LYS A 94 -7.50 26.39 -29.97
N ILE A 95 -7.45 25.06 -30.03
CA ILE A 95 -6.80 24.32 -31.13
C ILE A 95 -7.53 24.59 -32.46
N THR A 96 -8.85 24.42 -32.47
CA THR A 96 -9.67 24.66 -33.65
C THR A 96 -9.64 26.12 -34.09
N ALA A 97 -9.70 27.08 -33.17
CA ALA A 97 -9.55 28.51 -33.49
C ALA A 97 -8.18 28.84 -34.11
N SER A 98 -7.08 28.29 -33.57
CA SER A 98 -5.72 28.52 -34.10
C SER A 98 -5.53 27.88 -35.49
N LEU A 99 -6.03 26.66 -35.69
CA LEU A 99 -5.95 25.98 -36.99
C LEU A 99 -6.82 26.66 -38.05
N ALA A 100 -8.04 27.09 -37.69
CA ALA A 100 -8.92 27.82 -38.60
C ALA A 100 -8.33 29.18 -39.00
N THR A 101 -7.87 29.96 -38.02
CA THR A 101 -7.23 31.26 -38.28
C THR A 101 -5.96 31.10 -39.11
N GLY A 102 -5.13 30.09 -38.78
CA GLY A 102 -3.93 29.77 -39.54
C GLY A 102 -4.23 29.35 -40.98
N GLY A 103 -5.23 28.50 -41.19
CA GLY A 103 -5.66 28.06 -42.51
C GLY A 103 -6.17 29.21 -43.39
N VAL A 104 -6.99 30.10 -42.82
CA VAL A 104 -7.51 31.28 -43.52
C VAL A 104 -6.36 32.21 -43.92
N LEU A 105 -5.51 32.61 -42.97
CA LEU A 105 -4.40 33.54 -43.24
C LEU A 105 -3.37 32.97 -44.23
N PHE A 106 -3.11 31.65 -44.19
CA PHE A 106 -2.09 31.02 -45.01
C PHE A 106 -2.57 30.70 -46.43
N PHE A 107 -3.79 30.20 -46.60
CA PHE A 107 -4.32 29.81 -47.92
C PHE A 107 -5.07 30.94 -48.63
N PHE A 108 -5.83 31.78 -47.91
CA PHE A 108 -6.70 32.82 -48.49
C PHE A 108 -6.06 34.22 -48.59
N ASN A 109 -4.78 34.28 -48.97
CA ASN A 109 -4.04 35.54 -49.10
C ASN A 109 -3.53 35.83 -50.54
N TRP A 110 -3.94 35.06 -51.55
CA TRP A 110 -3.45 35.24 -52.93
C TRP A 110 -3.84 36.59 -53.54
N TRP A 111 -5.06 37.07 -53.25
CA TRP A 111 -5.63 38.32 -53.76
C TRP A 111 -4.92 39.57 -53.23
N LEU A 112 -4.14 39.46 -52.14
CA LEU A 112 -3.34 40.57 -51.62
C LEU A 112 -2.22 40.99 -52.57
N LEU A 113 -1.80 40.09 -53.48
CA LEU A 113 -0.80 40.41 -54.50
C LEU A 113 -1.37 41.28 -55.63
N ASP A 114 -2.69 41.22 -55.87
CA ASP A 114 -3.39 41.89 -56.97
C ASP A 114 -4.06 43.22 -56.55
N LEU A 115 -3.82 43.70 -55.32
CA LEU A 115 -4.40 44.96 -54.85
C LEU A 115 -3.80 46.17 -55.58
N PRO A 116 -4.56 47.26 -55.79
CA PRO A 116 -4.09 48.48 -56.43
C PRO A 116 -3.25 49.36 -55.46
N LEU A 117 -2.28 48.76 -54.78
CA LEU A 117 -1.30 49.43 -53.92
C LEU A 117 0.09 49.35 -54.56
N THR A 118 1.10 49.94 -53.92
CA THR A 118 2.49 49.78 -54.34
C THR A 118 2.92 48.31 -54.23
N ALA A 119 3.79 47.84 -55.15
CA ALA A 119 4.29 46.47 -55.13
C ALA A 119 4.92 46.09 -53.77
N ALA A 120 5.57 47.06 -53.12
CA ALA A 120 6.13 46.91 -51.78
C ALA A 120 5.07 46.67 -50.70
N ALA A 121 3.93 47.36 -50.77
CA ALA A 121 2.82 47.16 -49.83
C ALA A 121 2.16 45.80 -50.03
N ASN A 122 1.90 45.39 -51.28
CA ASN A 122 1.33 44.08 -51.60
C ASN A 122 2.21 42.93 -51.09
N ALA A 123 3.52 43.00 -51.34
CA ALA A 123 4.48 42.02 -50.85
C ALA A 123 4.53 41.98 -49.31
N ALA A 124 4.49 43.14 -48.64
CA ALA A 124 4.51 43.22 -47.18
C ALA A 124 3.25 42.58 -46.55
N PHE A 125 2.05 42.89 -47.05
CA PHE A 125 0.81 42.28 -46.57
C PHE A 125 0.76 40.77 -46.84
N TYR A 126 1.25 40.33 -48.01
CA TYR A 126 1.35 38.93 -48.35
C TYR A 126 2.28 38.17 -47.39
N ILE A 127 3.48 38.69 -47.15
CA ILE A 127 4.46 38.08 -46.22
C ILE A 127 3.90 38.04 -44.80
N LEU A 128 3.30 39.14 -44.32
CA LEU A 128 2.76 39.23 -42.97
C LEU A 128 1.65 38.20 -42.74
N THR A 129 0.69 38.10 -43.65
CA THR A 129 -0.41 37.12 -43.56
C THR A 129 0.09 35.68 -43.68
N LEU A 130 1.06 35.43 -44.57
CA LEU A 130 1.68 34.11 -44.74
C LEU A 130 2.43 33.66 -43.49
N SER A 131 3.26 34.54 -42.89
CA SER A 131 4.01 34.26 -41.67
C SER A 131 3.10 34.08 -40.46
N ALA A 132 2.10 34.96 -40.29
CA ALA A 132 1.11 34.84 -39.20
C ALA A 132 0.28 33.55 -39.32
N GLY A 133 -0.15 33.20 -40.53
CA GLY A 133 -0.85 31.96 -40.82
C GLY A 133 -0.01 30.73 -40.50
N TYR A 134 1.26 30.72 -40.90
CA TYR A 134 2.21 29.63 -40.62
C TYR A 134 2.42 29.41 -39.12
N ILE A 135 2.63 30.49 -38.35
CA ILE A 135 2.81 30.40 -36.89
C ILE A 135 1.54 29.85 -36.21
N CYS A 136 0.35 30.29 -36.64
CA CYS A 136 -0.91 29.77 -36.12
C CYS A 136 -1.12 28.28 -36.41
N LEU A 137 -0.73 27.82 -37.60
CA LEU A 137 -0.75 26.40 -37.97
C LEU A 137 0.26 25.57 -37.15
N LEU A 138 1.46 26.09 -36.92
CA LEU A 138 2.48 25.44 -36.09
C LEU A 138 2.00 25.29 -34.64
N MET A 139 1.47 26.35 -34.03
CA MET A 139 0.93 26.31 -32.67
C MET A 139 -0.24 25.32 -32.57
N GLY A 140 -1.18 25.40 -33.51
CA GLY A 140 -2.33 24.49 -33.57
C GLY A 140 -1.94 23.03 -33.72
N GLY A 141 -0.98 22.73 -34.60
CA GLY A 141 -0.46 21.38 -34.84
C GLY A 141 0.27 20.79 -33.62
N VAL A 142 1.09 21.59 -32.93
CA VAL A 142 1.77 21.17 -31.70
C VAL A 142 0.75 20.89 -30.59
N TRP A 143 -0.23 21.77 -30.39
CA TRP A 143 -1.28 21.56 -29.39
C TRP A 143 -2.15 20.32 -29.69
N MET A 144 -2.49 20.09 -30.96
CA MET A 144 -3.25 18.91 -31.39
C MET A 144 -2.48 17.61 -31.15
N SER A 145 -1.18 17.58 -31.48
CA SER A 145 -0.31 16.41 -31.27
C SER A 145 -0.18 16.05 -29.78
N ARG A 146 -0.08 17.06 -28.90
CA ARG A 146 -0.05 16.87 -27.44
C ARG A 146 -1.33 16.24 -26.90
N LEU A 147 -2.49 16.72 -27.36
CA LEU A 147 -3.78 16.26 -26.86
C LEU A 147 -4.08 14.82 -27.31
N LEU A 148 -3.78 14.48 -28.56
CA LEU A 148 -4.02 13.15 -29.11
C LEU A 148 -3.14 12.07 -28.47
N LYS A 149 -1.90 12.40 -28.10
CA LYS A 149 -0.98 11.43 -27.46
C LYS A 149 -1.25 11.21 -25.97
N ASN A 150 -1.88 12.15 -25.28
CA ASN A 150 -2.13 12.04 -23.84
C ASN A 150 -3.40 11.23 -23.49
N ASN A 151 -4.30 10.99 -24.46
CA ASN A 151 -5.59 10.32 -24.20
C ASN A 151 -5.56 8.78 -24.32
N LEU A 152 -4.40 8.15 -24.54
CA LEU A 152 -4.31 6.70 -24.79
C LEU A 152 -3.67 5.89 -23.67
N MET A 153 -3.22 6.52 -22.59
CA MET A 153 -2.85 5.84 -21.36
C MET A 153 -3.38 6.65 -20.20
N ASP A 154 -4.63 6.37 -19.82
CA ASP A 154 -5.05 6.64 -18.45
C ASP A 154 -4.02 5.99 -17.53
N ASP A 155 -3.51 6.77 -16.58
CA ASP A 155 -2.46 6.36 -15.66
C ASP A 155 -2.72 4.94 -15.13
N PRO A 156 -1.80 3.97 -15.31
CA PRO A 156 -1.97 2.63 -14.74
C PRO A 156 -2.13 2.67 -13.21
N PHE A 157 -1.67 3.74 -12.55
CA PHE A 157 -1.84 4.01 -11.12
C PHE A 157 -2.98 4.99 -10.86
N ASN A 158 -4.17 4.73 -11.42
CA ASN A 158 -5.38 5.46 -11.08
C ASN A 158 -6.27 4.64 -10.14
N ASN A 159 -7.07 5.31 -9.31
CA ASN A 159 -7.97 4.66 -8.35
C ASN A 159 -8.89 3.61 -9.00
N GLU A 160 -9.22 3.76 -10.29
CA GLU A 160 -10.08 2.82 -11.01
C GLU A 160 -9.34 1.52 -11.35
N ASN A 161 -8.10 1.63 -11.80
CA ASN A 161 -7.22 0.54 -12.20
C ASN A 161 -6.66 -0.22 -10.99
N GLU A 162 -6.49 0.45 -9.85
CA GLU A 162 -6.10 -0.17 -8.57
C GLU A 162 -7.29 -0.78 -7.81
N SER A 163 -8.52 -0.57 -8.29
CA SER A 163 -9.75 -1.06 -7.67
C SER A 163 -10.22 -2.38 -8.28
N PHE A 164 -10.84 -3.22 -7.46
CA PHE A 164 -11.43 -4.49 -7.90
C PHE A 164 -12.73 -4.78 -7.16
N GLN A 165 -13.57 -5.63 -7.77
CA GLN A 165 -14.82 -6.07 -7.17
C GLN A 165 -14.55 -6.87 -5.88
N GLN A 166 -15.08 -6.38 -4.76
CA GLN A 166 -15.06 -7.10 -3.48
C GLN A 166 -16.38 -7.87 -3.25
N GLU A 167 -16.41 -8.73 -2.23
CA GLU A 167 -17.62 -9.48 -1.86
C GLU A 167 -18.70 -8.53 -1.31
N THR A 168 -19.88 -8.59 -1.92
CA THR A 168 -21.03 -7.74 -1.57
C THR A 168 -22.08 -8.48 -0.76
N ARG A 169 -22.04 -9.80 -0.74
CA ARG A 169 -23.00 -10.63 0.00
C ARG A 169 -22.58 -10.75 1.45
N LEU A 170 -23.56 -10.59 2.34
CA LEU A 170 -23.43 -10.94 3.75
C LEU A 170 -23.56 -12.47 3.87
N ILE A 171 -22.51 -13.14 4.33
CA ILE A 171 -22.48 -14.61 4.47
C ILE A 171 -22.46 -14.96 5.96
N GLU A 172 -23.61 -15.31 6.52
CA GLU A 172 -23.76 -15.64 7.93
C GLU A 172 -23.78 -17.15 8.17
N ASN A 173 -23.14 -17.58 9.26
CA ASN A 173 -23.24 -18.93 9.80
C ASN A 173 -23.05 -18.90 11.33
N GLU A 174 -23.08 -20.07 11.98
CA GLU A 174 -22.92 -20.20 13.44
C GLU A 174 -21.61 -19.62 13.99
N TYR A 175 -20.55 -19.55 13.18
CA TYR A 175 -19.23 -19.10 13.56
C TYR A 175 -18.82 -17.75 12.96
N SER A 176 -19.51 -17.30 11.90
CA SER A 176 -19.02 -16.24 11.03
C SER A 176 -18.83 -14.91 11.75
N ILE A 177 -17.95 -14.06 11.25
CA ILE A 177 -17.85 -12.68 11.71
C ILE A 177 -17.82 -11.80 10.48
N ASN A 178 -18.74 -10.85 10.41
CA ASN A 178 -19.05 -10.11 9.20
C ASN A 178 -18.72 -8.64 9.42
N LEU A 179 -17.71 -8.14 8.70
CA LEU A 179 -17.24 -6.76 8.85
C LEU A 179 -17.76 -5.92 7.66
N PRO A 180 -18.51 -4.82 7.89
CA PRO A 180 -18.97 -3.96 6.81
C PRO A 180 -17.78 -3.22 6.18
N THR A 181 -17.72 -3.19 4.85
CA THR A 181 -16.67 -2.51 4.09
C THR A 181 -17.25 -1.55 3.06
N LYS A 182 -16.43 -0.60 2.61
CA LYS A 182 -16.68 0.22 1.43
C LYS A 182 -15.51 0.08 0.48
N PHE A 183 -15.80 -0.11 -0.80
CA PHE A 183 -14.79 -0.23 -1.84
C PHE A 183 -15.19 0.57 -3.06
N TYR A 184 -14.19 1.07 -3.79
CA TYR A 184 -14.40 1.78 -5.04
C TYR A 184 -14.31 0.77 -6.19
N TYR A 185 -15.24 0.82 -7.14
CA TYR A 185 -15.24 -0.03 -8.34
C TYR A 185 -16.21 0.54 -9.37
N ASN A 186 -15.89 0.47 -10.67
CA ASN A 186 -16.69 1.03 -11.78
C ASN A 186 -17.05 2.51 -11.57
N LYS A 187 -16.06 3.32 -11.14
CA LYS A 187 -16.17 4.74 -10.85
C LYS A 187 -17.18 5.12 -9.75
N GLN A 188 -17.53 4.17 -8.88
CA GLN A 188 -18.52 4.35 -7.82
C GLN A 188 -18.07 3.72 -6.51
N TRP A 189 -18.55 4.28 -5.39
CA TRP A 189 -18.40 3.67 -4.08
C TRP A 189 -19.50 2.63 -3.84
N ASN A 190 -19.08 1.42 -3.54
CA ASN A 190 -19.94 0.27 -3.27
C ASN A 190 -19.81 -0.16 -1.82
N ASN A 191 -20.89 -0.67 -1.24
CA ASN A 191 -20.87 -1.32 0.06
C ASN A 191 -20.56 -2.80 -0.12
N GLY A 192 -19.81 -3.38 0.81
CA GLY A 192 -19.50 -4.80 0.82
C GLY A 192 -19.31 -5.35 2.22
N PHE A 193 -18.87 -6.61 2.29
CA PHE A 193 -18.60 -7.31 3.54
C PHE A 193 -17.31 -8.12 3.45
N ALA A 194 -16.45 -7.98 4.46
CA ALA A 194 -15.40 -8.94 4.73
C ALA A 194 -15.96 -10.02 5.66
N ASN A 195 -16.32 -11.17 5.08
CA ASN A 195 -16.91 -12.31 5.78
C ASN A 195 -15.82 -13.27 6.27
N VAL A 196 -15.57 -13.30 7.57
CA VAL A 196 -14.73 -14.32 8.22
C VAL A 196 -15.62 -15.52 8.52
N VAL A 197 -15.75 -16.43 7.54
CA VAL A 197 -16.69 -17.56 7.62
C VAL A 197 -16.30 -18.63 8.64
N ASN A 198 -15.02 -18.74 8.98
CA ASN A 198 -14.51 -19.70 9.96
C ASN A 198 -13.36 -19.08 10.78
N PRO A 199 -13.66 -18.38 11.89
CA PRO A 199 -12.64 -17.77 12.74
C PRO A 199 -11.81 -18.79 13.54
N GLN A 200 -12.22 -20.05 13.62
CA GLN A 200 -11.50 -21.09 14.38
C GLN A 200 -10.16 -21.48 13.73
N ARG A 201 -9.93 -21.13 12.46
CA ARG A 201 -8.66 -21.35 11.74
C ARG A 201 -7.57 -20.33 12.07
N ALA A 202 -7.66 -19.70 13.23
CA ALA A 202 -6.92 -18.52 13.64
C ALA A 202 -7.17 -17.29 12.74
N CYS A 203 -7.12 -16.12 13.37
CA CYS A 203 -7.28 -14.82 12.70
C CYS A 203 -6.19 -13.89 13.22
N ILE A 204 -5.49 -13.22 12.31
CA ILE A 204 -4.43 -12.27 12.65
C ILE A 204 -4.85 -10.88 12.15
N CYS A 205 -4.95 -9.92 13.08
CA CYS A 205 -5.22 -8.52 12.77
C CYS A 205 -3.94 -7.70 12.93
N MET A 206 -3.34 -7.29 11.81
CA MET A 206 -2.10 -6.50 11.80
C MET A 206 -2.37 -5.02 11.51
N GLY A 207 -1.57 -4.14 12.11
CA GLY A 207 -1.65 -2.70 11.87
C GLY A 207 -0.90 -1.89 12.92
N SER A 208 -0.49 -0.67 12.58
CA SER A 208 0.21 0.25 13.49
C SER A 208 -0.68 0.73 14.64
N PRO A 209 -0.12 1.24 15.75
CA PRO A 209 -0.89 1.94 16.77
C PRO A 209 -1.74 3.06 16.16
N GLY A 210 -3.00 3.19 16.60
CA GLY A 210 -3.93 4.19 16.06
C GLY A 210 -4.65 3.80 14.76
N SER A 211 -4.33 2.67 14.14
CA SER A 211 -4.95 2.23 12.87
C SER A 211 -6.41 1.73 12.98
N GLY A 212 -7.04 1.84 14.16
CA GLY A 212 -8.43 1.44 14.36
C GLY A 212 -8.70 -0.07 14.53
N LYS A 213 -7.68 -0.93 14.69
CA LYS A 213 -7.84 -2.39 14.85
C LYS A 213 -8.91 -2.79 15.87
N SER A 214 -8.85 -2.20 17.06
CA SER A 214 -9.80 -2.53 18.14
C SER A 214 -11.23 -2.19 17.73
N TYR A 215 -11.46 -0.98 17.23
CA TYR A 215 -12.79 -0.51 16.85
C TYR A 215 -13.38 -1.27 15.66
N CYS A 216 -12.60 -1.44 14.59
CA CYS A 216 -13.08 -2.00 13.33
C CYS A 216 -13.18 -3.53 13.33
N VAL A 217 -12.27 -4.22 14.03
CA VAL A 217 -12.15 -5.69 13.96
C VAL A 217 -12.46 -6.34 15.31
N VAL A 218 -11.68 -6.01 16.35
CA VAL A 218 -11.78 -6.73 17.64
C VAL A 218 -13.14 -6.56 18.29
N ASN A 219 -13.69 -5.34 18.30
CA ASN A 219 -15.02 -5.07 18.84
C ASN A 219 -16.12 -5.83 18.09
N GLN A 220 -15.99 -6.00 16.77
CA GLN A 220 -16.95 -6.77 15.97
C GLN A 220 -16.86 -8.26 16.30
N PHE A 221 -15.65 -8.80 16.48
CA PHE A 221 -15.44 -10.16 16.95
C PHE A 221 -16.10 -10.37 18.32
N ILE A 222 -15.85 -9.48 19.28
CA ILE A 222 -16.43 -9.55 20.63
C ILE A 222 -17.95 -9.60 20.54
N LYS A 223 -18.55 -8.62 19.87
CA LYS A 223 -20.01 -8.45 19.81
C LYS A 223 -20.72 -9.60 19.12
N GLN A 224 -20.27 -9.96 17.92
CA GLN A 224 -20.95 -10.98 17.10
C GLN A 224 -20.81 -12.37 17.71
N GLN A 225 -19.69 -12.69 18.34
CA GLN A 225 -19.55 -13.96 19.06
C GLN A 225 -20.44 -14.04 20.31
N ILE A 226 -20.58 -12.92 21.05
CA ILE A 226 -21.51 -12.87 22.19
C ILE A 226 -22.95 -13.07 21.73
N GLU A 227 -23.36 -12.40 20.66
CA GLU A 227 -24.70 -12.57 20.05
C GLU A 227 -24.97 -14.02 19.64
N LYS A 228 -23.93 -14.73 19.21
CA LYS A 228 -23.97 -16.15 18.83
C LYS A 228 -23.83 -17.11 20.02
N GLY A 229 -23.75 -16.61 21.24
CA GLY A 229 -23.73 -17.45 22.45
C GLY A 229 -22.36 -18.05 22.79
N TYR A 230 -21.26 -17.49 22.27
CA TYR A 230 -19.90 -17.95 22.61
C TYR A 230 -19.36 -17.32 23.89
N THR A 231 -18.56 -18.08 24.62
CA THR A 231 -17.71 -17.56 25.71
C THR A 231 -16.38 -17.05 25.15
N GLN A 232 -15.79 -16.06 25.82
CA GLN A 232 -14.58 -15.39 25.35
C GLN A 232 -13.51 -15.31 26.43
N TYR A 233 -12.26 -15.45 26.01
CA TYR A 233 -11.09 -15.10 26.80
C TYR A 233 -10.46 -13.85 26.20
N ILE A 234 -10.63 -12.71 26.88
CA ILE A 234 -10.25 -11.39 26.36
C ILE A 234 -9.02 -10.89 27.11
N TYR A 235 -7.92 -10.71 26.39
CA TYR A 235 -6.76 -10.01 26.91
C TYR A 235 -6.90 -8.51 26.67
N ASP A 236 -7.25 -7.77 27.72
CA ASP A 236 -7.48 -6.33 27.67
C ASP A 236 -6.28 -5.55 28.20
N TYR A 237 -5.36 -5.21 27.30
CA TYR A 237 -4.14 -4.47 27.65
C TYR A 237 -4.41 -3.05 28.16
N LYS A 238 -5.56 -2.45 27.82
CA LYS A 238 -5.96 -1.09 28.22
C LYS A 238 -7.18 -1.13 29.11
N PHE A 239 -7.16 -2.01 30.09
CA PHE A 239 -8.31 -2.25 30.96
C PHE A 239 -8.89 -0.93 31.53
N PRO A 240 -10.23 -0.71 31.46
CA PRO A 240 -11.28 -1.63 31.05
C PRO A 240 -11.82 -1.45 29.61
N ASP A 241 -11.02 -1.01 28.63
CA ASP A 241 -11.49 -0.69 27.26
C ASP A 241 -12.31 -1.82 26.59
N LEU A 242 -11.71 -3.01 26.41
CA LEU A 242 -12.40 -4.13 25.76
C LEU A 242 -13.37 -4.84 26.72
N SER A 243 -13.02 -4.84 28.01
CA SER A 243 -13.80 -5.48 29.06
C SER A 243 -15.17 -4.83 29.22
N GLU A 244 -15.24 -3.50 29.18
CA GLU A 244 -16.49 -2.74 29.27
C GLU A 244 -17.39 -3.03 28.07
N ILE A 245 -16.82 -3.11 26.86
CA ILE A 245 -17.57 -3.46 25.64
C ILE A 245 -18.14 -4.87 25.76
N ALA A 246 -17.32 -5.84 26.15
CA ALA A 246 -17.75 -7.23 26.29
C ALA A 246 -18.85 -7.38 27.36
N TYR A 247 -18.66 -6.76 28.53
CA TYR A 247 -19.60 -6.82 29.63
C TYR A 247 -20.95 -6.19 29.26
N ASN A 248 -20.93 -4.96 28.74
CA ASN A 248 -22.16 -4.26 28.34
C ASN A 248 -22.87 -4.99 27.19
N HIS A 249 -22.12 -5.56 26.24
CA HIS A 249 -22.74 -6.31 25.15
C HIS A 249 -23.36 -7.61 25.62
N LEU A 250 -22.70 -8.33 26.53
CA LEU A 250 -23.22 -9.54 27.17
C LEU A 250 -24.52 -9.27 27.94
N LEU A 251 -24.59 -8.18 28.72
CA LEU A 251 -25.82 -7.80 29.44
C LEU A 251 -27.01 -7.62 28.51
N ASN A 252 -26.78 -7.08 27.31
CA ASN A 252 -27.83 -6.81 26.33
C ASN A 252 -28.18 -8.03 25.46
N HIS A 253 -27.31 -9.04 25.36
CA HIS A 253 -27.44 -10.15 24.42
C HIS A 253 -27.43 -11.54 25.09
N GLN A 254 -28.11 -11.65 26.23
CA GLN A 254 -28.19 -12.91 26.99
C GLN A 254 -29.04 -14.00 26.31
N LYS A 255 -29.94 -13.61 25.38
CA LYS A 255 -30.88 -14.52 24.70
C LYS A 255 -30.19 -15.61 23.88
N GLY A 256 -28.97 -15.37 23.39
CA GLY A 256 -28.20 -16.34 22.61
C GLY A 256 -27.63 -17.50 23.44
N TYR A 257 -27.69 -17.43 24.77
CA TYR A 257 -27.05 -18.39 25.66
C TYR A 257 -28.06 -19.37 26.28
N LYS A 258 -27.78 -20.67 26.18
CA LYS A 258 -28.48 -21.70 26.98
C LYS A 258 -28.20 -21.55 28.47
N LYS A 259 -26.96 -21.20 28.80
CA LYS A 259 -26.50 -20.86 30.16
C LYS A 259 -25.66 -19.59 30.05
N ILE A 260 -26.12 -18.53 30.70
CA ILE A 260 -25.46 -17.23 30.64
C ILE A 260 -24.08 -17.34 31.30
N PRO A 261 -22.99 -16.93 30.63
CA PRO A 261 -21.66 -16.98 31.19
C PRO A 261 -21.50 -15.96 32.32
N THR A 262 -20.72 -16.32 33.33
CA THR A 262 -20.31 -15.40 34.38
C THR A 262 -19.09 -14.62 33.91
N PHE A 263 -19.05 -13.31 34.20
CA PHE A 263 -17.96 -12.43 33.79
C PHE A 263 -16.87 -12.41 34.85
N TYR A 264 -15.73 -13.02 34.56
CA TYR A 264 -14.54 -13.02 35.42
C TYR A 264 -13.46 -12.11 34.84
N VAL A 265 -12.75 -11.42 35.74
CA VAL A 265 -11.67 -10.48 35.41
C VAL A 265 -10.46 -10.85 36.24
N ILE A 266 -9.30 -11.04 35.62
CA ILE A 266 -8.01 -11.14 36.31
C ILE A 266 -7.25 -9.85 36.01
N ASN A 267 -7.11 -8.99 37.01
CA ASN A 267 -6.43 -7.71 36.93
C ASN A 267 -5.23 -7.69 37.90
N PHE A 268 -4.04 -7.48 37.36
CA PHE A 268 -2.80 -7.41 38.13
C PHE A 268 -2.43 -5.96 38.55
N ASP A 269 -2.99 -4.96 37.88
CA ASP A 269 -2.77 -3.54 38.19
C ASP A 269 -3.67 -3.04 39.34
N ASP A 270 -4.94 -3.47 39.34
CA ASP A 270 -5.90 -3.22 40.43
C ASP A 270 -6.46 -4.54 40.98
N PRO A 271 -5.80 -5.11 42.02
CA PRO A 271 -6.26 -6.34 42.67
C PRO A 271 -7.66 -6.27 43.27
N ARG A 272 -8.20 -5.06 43.56
CA ARG A 272 -9.56 -4.91 44.12
C ARG A 272 -10.64 -5.16 43.09
N ARG A 273 -10.34 -4.99 41.81
CA ARG A 273 -11.23 -5.27 40.66
C ARG A 273 -10.93 -6.63 40.01
N SER A 274 -10.08 -7.43 40.65
CA SER A 274 -9.65 -8.74 40.19
C SER A 274 -10.39 -9.85 40.93
N HIS A 275 -10.82 -10.85 40.19
CA HIS A 275 -11.21 -12.13 40.75
C HIS A 275 -9.94 -12.89 41.13
N ARG A 276 -10.03 -13.68 42.20
CA ARG A 276 -8.90 -14.50 42.65
C ARG A 276 -8.86 -15.79 41.85
N CYS A 277 -7.67 -16.14 41.38
CA CYS A 277 -7.40 -17.40 40.71
C CYS A 277 -6.18 -18.05 41.35
N ASN A 278 -6.25 -19.35 41.59
CA ASN A 278 -5.10 -20.16 41.97
C ASN A 278 -4.75 -21.06 40.77
N PRO A 279 -3.71 -20.74 39.99
CA PRO A 279 -3.34 -21.53 38.81
C PRO A 279 -2.83 -22.95 39.16
N ILE A 280 -2.49 -23.21 40.42
CA ILE A 280 -2.10 -24.55 40.91
C ILE A 280 -3.16 -25.13 41.86
N HIS A 281 -4.44 -24.82 41.65
CA HIS A 281 -5.51 -25.37 42.48
C HIS A 281 -5.50 -26.91 42.40
N PRO A 282 -5.68 -27.64 43.52
CA PRO A 282 -5.57 -29.10 43.55
C PRO A 282 -6.56 -29.79 42.62
N ASP A 283 -7.75 -29.24 42.43
CA ASP A 283 -8.78 -29.78 41.52
C ASP A 283 -8.35 -29.80 40.03
N PHE A 284 -7.31 -29.05 39.66
CA PHE A 284 -6.77 -29.05 38.31
C PHE A 284 -5.71 -30.13 38.09
N MET A 285 -5.31 -30.85 39.14
CA MET A 285 -4.22 -31.82 39.09
C MET A 285 -4.71 -33.22 39.49
N THR A 286 -4.61 -34.13 38.53
CA THR A 286 -4.94 -35.55 38.70
C THR A 286 -3.71 -36.37 39.04
N ASP A 287 -2.57 -36.08 38.41
CA ASP A 287 -1.29 -36.74 38.65
C ASP A 287 -0.12 -35.74 38.68
N ILE A 288 1.07 -36.22 39.03
CA ILE A 288 2.28 -35.40 39.17
C ILE A 288 2.73 -34.73 37.87
N SER A 289 2.32 -35.26 36.71
CA SER A 289 2.60 -34.64 35.41
C SER A 289 1.86 -33.31 35.27
N ASP A 290 0.66 -33.17 35.83
CA ASP A 290 -0.09 -31.90 35.84
C ASP A 290 0.65 -30.82 36.66
N ALA A 291 1.28 -31.23 37.76
CA ALA A 291 2.14 -30.37 38.56
C ALA A 291 3.42 -29.97 37.79
N TYR A 292 4.00 -30.90 37.03
CA TYR A 292 5.14 -30.62 36.15
C TYR A 292 4.78 -29.64 35.03
N GLU A 293 3.67 -29.85 34.31
CA GLU A 293 3.22 -28.94 33.24
C GLU A 293 2.92 -27.53 33.77
N SER A 294 2.33 -27.45 34.96
CA SER A 294 2.11 -26.18 35.67
C SER A 294 3.45 -25.51 35.97
N ALA A 295 4.37 -26.20 36.64
CA ALA A 295 5.70 -25.69 36.97
C ALA A 295 6.47 -25.25 35.72
N TYR A 296 6.47 -26.08 34.68
CA TYR A 296 7.12 -25.82 33.40
C TYR A 296 6.60 -24.53 32.76
N THR A 297 5.27 -24.40 32.65
CA THR A 297 4.63 -23.21 32.09
C THR A 297 4.97 -21.95 32.89
N ILE A 298 4.94 -22.04 34.22
CA ILE A 298 5.24 -20.92 35.11
C ILE A 298 6.71 -20.49 34.96
N MET A 299 7.65 -21.43 35.08
CA MET A 299 9.08 -21.15 35.08
C MET A 299 9.58 -20.61 33.75
N LEU A 300 9.10 -21.14 32.62
CA LEU A 300 9.45 -20.62 31.29
C LEU A 300 8.89 -19.22 31.02
N ASN A 301 7.71 -18.90 31.58
CA ASN A 301 7.16 -17.55 31.47
C ASN A 301 7.88 -16.54 32.36
N LEU A 302 8.42 -16.98 33.51
CA LEU A 302 9.27 -16.16 34.37
C LEU A 302 10.64 -15.87 33.74
N ASN A 303 11.26 -16.86 33.09
CA ASN A 303 12.53 -16.68 32.40
C ASN A 303 12.47 -17.14 30.93
N ARG A 304 12.12 -16.21 30.04
CA ARG A 304 12.00 -16.49 28.59
C ARG A 304 13.27 -17.02 27.93
N SER A 305 14.46 -16.79 28.51
CA SER A 305 15.71 -17.32 27.96
C SER A 305 15.82 -18.84 28.08
N TRP A 306 15.09 -19.44 29.03
CA TRP A 306 15.06 -20.89 29.24
C TRP A 306 14.33 -21.64 28.13
N VAL A 307 13.46 -20.95 27.37
CA VAL A 307 12.76 -21.54 26.22
C VAL A 307 13.74 -22.06 25.17
N GLN A 308 14.92 -21.43 25.05
CA GLN A 308 15.96 -21.85 24.10
C GLN A 308 16.94 -22.89 24.68
N LYS A 309 16.83 -23.20 25.97
CA LYS A 309 17.73 -24.09 26.73
C LYS A 309 16.99 -25.30 27.32
N GLN A 310 15.89 -25.71 26.70
CA GLN A 310 15.12 -26.87 27.16
C GLN A 310 15.99 -28.13 27.10
N GLY A 311 15.91 -28.98 28.14
CA GLY A 311 16.79 -30.13 28.32
C GLY A 311 18.17 -29.81 28.94
N ASP A 312 18.49 -28.54 29.20
CA ASP A 312 19.65 -28.18 30.04
C ASP A 312 19.35 -28.48 31.51
N PHE A 313 20.31 -29.09 32.21
CA PHE A 313 20.16 -29.48 33.61
C PHE A 313 19.76 -28.29 34.51
N PHE A 314 20.32 -27.10 34.24
CA PHE A 314 20.04 -25.90 35.03
C PHE A 314 18.65 -25.29 34.77
N VAL A 315 17.96 -25.72 33.71
CA VAL A 315 16.58 -25.35 33.41
C VAL A 315 15.61 -26.39 33.97
N GLU A 316 15.91 -27.67 33.77
CA GLU A 316 15.05 -28.78 34.21
C GLU A 316 15.02 -28.91 35.74
N SER A 317 16.16 -28.74 36.41
CA SER A 317 16.27 -28.90 37.87
C SER A 317 15.28 -28.00 38.65
N PRO A 318 15.24 -26.68 38.46
CA PRO A 318 14.30 -25.84 39.19
C PRO A 318 12.83 -26.11 38.82
N ILE A 319 12.55 -26.58 37.60
CA ILE A 319 11.19 -26.99 37.18
C ILE A 319 10.77 -28.25 37.95
N ILE A 320 11.63 -29.27 38.01
CA ILE A 320 11.37 -30.52 38.73
C ILE A 320 11.18 -30.27 40.22
N LEU A 321 12.05 -29.45 40.84
CA LEU A 321 11.91 -29.10 42.24
C LEU A 321 10.59 -28.37 42.52
N PHE A 322 10.21 -27.42 41.66
CA PHE A 322 8.94 -26.71 41.82
C PHE A 322 7.73 -27.62 41.61
N ALA A 323 7.79 -28.55 40.64
CA ALA A 323 6.77 -29.57 40.42
C ALA A 323 6.59 -30.47 41.67
N ALA A 324 7.71 -30.91 42.27
CA ALA A 324 7.68 -31.70 43.49
C ALA A 324 7.04 -30.94 44.67
N VAL A 325 7.31 -29.63 44.79
CA VAL A 325 6.67 -28.78 45.81
C VAL A 325 5.18 -28.61 45.55
N ILE A 326 4.76 -28.36 44.30
CA ILE A 326 3.34 -28.24 43.94
C ILE A 326 2.61 -29.55 44.28
N TRP A 327 3.17 -30.69 43.89
CA TRP A 327 2.59 -32.01 44.17
C TRP A 327 2.53 -32.31 45.66
N PHE A 328 3.59 -32.02 46.41
CA PHE A 328 3.60 -32.11 47.87
C PHE A 328 2.45 -31.31 48.49
N LEU A 329 2.28 -30.04 48.11
CA LEU A 329 1.21 -29.21 48.66
C LEU A 329 -0.19 -29.69 48.26
N ARG A 330 -0.32 -30.36 47.10
CA ARG A 330 -1.57 -30.98 46.65
C ARG A 330 -1.94 -32.17 47.53
N ILE A 331 -0.99 -33.05 47.85
CA ILE A 331 -1.27 -34.26 48.67
C ILE A 331 -1.33 -33.94 50.16
N TYR A 332 -0.60 -32.92 50.62
CA TYR A 332 -0.56 -32.50 52.01
C TYR A 332 -1.86 -31.82 52.45
N ASP A 333 -2.42 -32.26 53.58
CA ASP A 333 -3.68 -31.75 54.17
C ASP A 333 -4.81 -31.59 53.11
N ASN A 334 -4.94 -32.59 52.24
CA ASN A 334 -5.94 -32.63 51.16
C ASN A 334 -5.93 -31.38 50.26
N GLY A 335 -4.74 -30.84 49.96
CA GLY A 335 -4.57 -29.72 49.04
C GLY A 335 -4.90 -28.36 49.62
N ARG A 336 -5.21 -28.26 50.93
CA ARG A 336 -5.58 -27.00 51.59
C ARG A 336 -4.56 -25.89 51.39
N TYR A 337 -3.28 -26.25 51.33
CA TYR A 337 -2.16 -25.31 51.19
C TYR A 337 -1.59 -25.26 49.77
N CYS A 338 -2.19 -25.95 48.81
CA CYS A 338 -1.76 -25.96 47.42
C CYS A 338 -2.07 -24.62 46.74
N THR A 339 -1.21 -23.63 46.99
CA THR A 339 -1.33 -22.26 46.50
C THR A 339 0.06 -21.66 46.30
N PHE A 340 0.15 -20.69 45.40
CA PHE A 340 1.42 -20.02 45.08
C PHE A 340 2.16 -19.43 46.30
N PRO A 341 1.50 -18.69 47.21
CA PRO A 341 2.19 -18.14 48.39
C PRO A 341 2.80 -19.21 49.29
N HIS A 342 2.10 -20.34 49.50
CA HIS A 342 2.63 -21.45 50.29
C HIS A 342 3.79 -22.16 49.58
N ALA A 343 3.73 -22.32 48.25
CA ALA A 343 4.83 -22.88 47.48
C ALA A 343 6.09 -22.02 47.56
N ILE A 344 5.95 -20.69 47.45
CA ILE A 344 7.06 -19.75 47.60
C ILE A 344 7.62 -19.78 49.02
N GLU A 345 6.76 -19.73 50.05
CA GLU A 345 7.19 -19.78 51.45
C GLU A 345 7.91 -21.09 51.78
N PHE A 346 7.44 -22.20 51.23
CA PHE A 346 8.07 -23.51 51.37
C PHE A 346 9.44 -23.56 50.70
N LEU A 347 9.56 -23.08 49.45
CA LEU A 347 10.83 -23.01 48.71
C LEU A 347 11.87 -22.07 49.35
N ASN A 348 11.43 -21.06 50.11
CA ASN A 348 12.32 -20.14 50.82
C ASN A 348 12.89 -20.72 52.14
N LYS A 349 12.51 -21.94 52.54
CA LYS A 349 13.11 -22.63 53.68
C LYS A 349 14.46 -23.23 53.30
N ARG A 350 15.25 -23.62 54.30
CA ARG A 350 16.55 -24.25 54.06
C ARG A 350 16.34 -25.63 53.46
N TYR A 351 17.20 -26.04 52.54
CA TYR A 351 17.12 -27.39 51.95
C TYR A 351 17.20 -28.51 52.99
N GLU A 352 17.92 -28.29 54.09
CA GLU A 352 17.96 -29.19 55.26
C GLU A 352 16.58 -29.45 55.89
N ASP A 353 15.68 -28.47 55.79
CA ASP A 353 14.33 -28.56 56.33
C ASP A 353 13.35 -29.13 55.26
N ILE A 354 13.54 -28.76 53.99
CA ILE A 354 12.64 -29.12 52.88
C ILE A 354 12.83 -30.56 52.43
N PHE A 355 14.07 -30.98 52.14
CA PHE A 355 14.32 -32.28 51.51
C PHE A 355 13.88 -33.47 52.36
N PRO A 356 14.11 -33.52 53.69
CA PRO A 356 13.57 -34.61 54.51
C PRO A 356 12.05 -34.70 54.48
N ILE A 357 11.35 -33.56 54.36
CA ILE A 357 9.89 -33.54 54.23
C ILE A 357 9.51 -34.12 52.87
N LEU A 358 10.07 -33.61 51.78
CA LEU A 358 9.70 -34.04 50.43
C LEU A 358 10.02 -35.53 50.17
N THR A 359 11.16 -36.02 50.66
CA THR A 359 11.53 -37.45 50.51
C THR A 359 10.75 -38.40 51.41
N SER A 360 10.05 -37.89 52.43
CA SER A 360 9.13 -38.72 53.23
C SER A 360 7.88 -39.16 52.46
N TYR A 361 7.64 -38.60 51.26
CA TYR A 361 6.52 -38.96 50.38
C TYR A 361 7.01 -39.85 49.23
N PRO A 362 6.56 -41.12 49.15
CA PRO A 362 7.01 -42.06 48.11
C PRO A 362 6.75 -41.58 46.68
N GLU A 363 5.66 -40.84 46.47
CA GLU A 363 5.28 -40.31 45.15
C GLU A 363 6.29 -39.31 44.59
N LEU A 364 7.16 -38.73 45.42
CA LEU A 364 8.15 -37.73 45.05
C LEU A 364 9.57 -38.30 44.88
N GLU A 365 9.81 -39.55 45.29
CA GLU A 365 11.14 -40.14 45.38
C GLU A 365 11.89 -40.07 44.04
N ASN A 366 11.23 -40.46 42.93
CA ASN A 366 11.82 -40.44 41.60
C ASN A 366 12.20 -39.03 41.11
N TYR A 367 11.47 -38.00 41.52
CA TYR A 367 11.72 -36.62 41.13
C TYR A 367 12.84 -35.99 41.96
N LEU A 368 13.02 -36.47 43.20
CA LEU A 368 13.97 -35.92 44.16
C LEU A 368 15.30 -36.66 44.19
N SER A 369 15.39 -37.89 43.70
CA SER A 369 16.63 -38.70 43.72
C SER A 369 17.85 -37.94 43.21
N PRO A 370 17.82 -37.21 42.06
CA PRO A 370 18.98 -36.46 41.59
C PRO A 370 19.38 -35.31 42.53
N PHE A 371 18.42 -34.69 43.21
CA PHE A 371 18.66 -33.60 44.17
C PHE A 371 19.24 -34.14 45.48
N MET A 372 18.77 -35.30 45.92
CA MET A 372 19.27 -35.97 47.11
C MET A 372 20.71 -36.43 46.93
N ASP A 373 21.04 -37.00 45.78
CA ASP A 373 22.40 -37.40 45.45
C ASP A 373 23.35 -36.18 45.45
N ALA A 374 22.92 -35.06 44.86
CA ALA A 374 23.69 -33.81 44.86
C ALA A 374 23.83 -33.20 46.27
N TRP A 375 22.77 -33.26 47.09
CA TRP A 375 22.77 -32.74 48.46
C TRP A 375 23.66 -33.57 49.40
N LEU A 376 23.54 -34.90 49.36
CA LEU A 376 24.34 -35.84 50.15
C LEU A 376 25.81 -35.87 49.69
N GLY A 377 26.07 -35.68 48.39
CA GLY A 377 27.41 -35.61 47.81
C GLY A 377 28.16 -34.31 48.11
N GLY A 378 27.56 -33.36 48.86
CA GLY A 378 28.17 -32.07 49.16
C GLY A 378 28.25 -31.11 47.97
N ALA A 379 27.59 -31.43 46.85
CA ALA A 379 27.54 -30.63 45.63
C ALA A 379 26.37 -29.62 45.66
N GLN A 380 26.08 -29.04 46.82
CA GLN A 380 24.97 -28.10 47.01
C GLN A 380 25.09 -26.86 46.12
N ASP A 381 26.31 -26.44 45.78
CA ASP A 381 26.59 -25.37 44.83
C ASP A 381 26.07 -25.67 43.40
N GLN A 382 25.89 -26.94 43.02
CA GLN A 382 25.31 -27.32 41.71
C GLN A 382 23.78 -27.20 41.67
N LEU A 383 23.14 -27.22 42.83
CA LEU A 383 21.70 -26.99 42.99
C LEU A 383 21.35 -25.49 43.09
N GLN A 384 22.35 -24.64 43.27
CA GLN A 384 22.21 -23.19 43.35
C GLN A 384 22.77 -22.54 42.10
N VAL A 385 21.91 -21.92 41.29
CA VAL A 385 22.38 -20.99 40.25
C VAL A 385 22.86 -19.74 40.98
N ARG A 386 24.19 -19.58 41.14
CA ARG A 386 24.74 -18.29 41.56
C ARG A 386 24.41 -17.26 40.47
N PRO A 387 23.94 -16.05 40.84
CA PRO A 387 23.54 -15.03 39.88
C PRO A 387 24.65 -14.60 38.93
#